data_AF-A0A4Y8C953-F1
#
_entry.id   AF-A0A4Y8C953-F1
#
_cell.length_a   1.000
_cell.length_b   1.000
_cell.length_c   1.000
_cell.angle_alpha   90.00
_cell.angle_beta   90.00
_cell.angle_gamma   90.00
#
_symmetry.space_group_name_H-M   'P 1'
#
loop_
_entity.id
_entity.type
_entity.pdbx_description
1 polymer ?
#
loop_
_entity_poly.entity_id
_entity_poly.type
_entity_poly.pdbx_seq_one_letter_code
_entity_poly.pdbx_strand_id
1 'polypeptide(L)'
;GEIAIGHNRYSTAGNSSLNDAQPIAATSVLGDIALAHNGNLVNKEEVRSRLIQDGAIFQTNMDTENVVHLIARSKQESLKDRFIESLKECIGAYCFVLASKDKLY
;
A
#
# COMPACT_ATOMS: atom_id res chain seq x y z
N GLY A 1 9.85 16.51 10.77
CA GLY A 1 10.00 16.73 9.32
C GLY A 1 8.89 17.63 8.84
N GLU A 2 8.93 18.03 7.57
CA GLU A 2 7.90 18.89 6.95
C GLU A 2 6.70 18.09 6.41
N ILE A 3 6.87 16.78 6.18
CA ILE A 3 5.83 15.87 5.70
C ILE A 3 5.59 14.80 6.76
N ALA A 4 4.32 14.54 7.07
CA ALA A 4 3.88 13.45 7.93
C ALA A 4 2.51 12.95 7.46
N ILE A 5 2.28 11.65 7.58
CA ILE A 5 0.97 11.02 7.40
C ILE A 5 0.62 10.18 8.61
N GLY A 6 -0.67 10.05 8.87
CA GLY A 6 -1.19 9.23 9.97
C GLY A 6 -2.50 8.60 9.55
N HIS A 7 -2.86 7.51 10.23
CA HIS A 7 -4.10 6.78 9.98
C HIS A 7 -4.71 6.35 11.30
N ASN A 8 -6.00 6.64 11.48
CA ASN A 8 -6.77 6.10 12.59
C ASN A 8 -7.69 4.99 12.08
N ARG A 9 -7.49 3.77 12.57
CA ARG A 9 -8.16 2.58 12.04
C ARG A 9 -9.45 2.29 12.79
N TYR A 10 -10.55 2.15 12.05
CA TYR A 10 -11.76 1.52 12.55
C TYR A 10 -11.67 0.01 12.34
N SER A 11 -11.68 -0.79 13.41
CA SER A 11 -11.67 -2.25 13.30
C SER A 11 -13.10 -2.76 13.16
N THR A 12 -13.47 -3.28 11.99
CA THR A 12 -14.67 -4.13 11.87
C THR A 12 -14.40 -5.49 12.51
N ALA A 13 -15.46 -6.23 12.85
CA ALA A 13 -15.42 -7.46 13.64
C ALA A 13 -14.35 -8.46 13.15
N GLY A 14 -13.22 -8.49 13.87
CA GLY A 14 -12.02 -9.27 13.56
C GLY A 14 -10.91 -8.89 14.53
N ASN A 15 -10.09 -9.87 14.94
CA ASN A 15 -9.00 -9.70 15.90
C ASN A 15 -8.14 -8.50 15.53
N SER A 16 -8.10 -7.49 16.39
CA SER A 16 -7.17 -6.37 16.27
C SER A 16 -5.75 -6.89 16.48
N SER A 17 -4.95 -6.94 15.42
CA SER A 17 -3.51 -7.15 15.54
C SER A 17 -2.77 -5.82 15.37
N LEU A 18 -1.69 -5.62 16.13
CA LEU A 18 -0.77 -4.50 15.93
C LEU A 18 -0.24 -4.46 14.48
N ASN A 19 -0.18 -5.62 13.83
CA ASN A 19 0.26 -5.78 12.45
C ASN A 19 -0.72 -5.18 11.42
N ASP A 20 -1.94 -4.79 11.83
CA ASP A 20 -2.90 -4.11 10.97
C ASP A 20 -2.87 -2.58 11.11
N ALA A 21 -1.90 -2.05 11.85
CA ALA A 21 -1.70 -0.60 11.98
C ALA A 21 -1.13 -0.02 10.68
N GLN A 22 -1.57 1.20 10.36
CA GLN A 22 -1.10 1.99 9.23
C GLN A 22 -0.56 3.33 9.74
N PRO A 23 0.33 4.02 9.00
CA PRO A 23 0.80 3.72 7.63
C PRO A 23 1.71 2.49 7.53
N ILE A 24 1.72 1.83 6.37
CA ILE A 24 2.77 0.87 6.04
C ILE A 24 3.98 1.66 5.53
N ALA A 25 5.13 1.47 6.19
CA ALA A 25 6.41 2.01 5.74
C ALA A 25 7.22 0.92 5.02
N ALA A 26 7.80 1.25 3.87
CA ALA A 26 8.61 0.33 3.07
C ALA A 26 9.74 1.06 2.34
N THR A 27 10.86 0.37 2.14
CA THR A 27 11.97 0.85 1.31
C THR A 27 11.82 0.28 -0.11
N SER A 28 11.86 1.15 -1.11
CA SER A 28 11.81 0.77 -2.53
C SER A 28 13.07 1.22 -3.28
N VAL A 29 13.19 0.84 -4.55
CA VAL A 29 14.27 1.34 -5.42
C VAL A 29 14.25 2.87 -5.60
N LEU A 30 13.11 3.51 -5.39
CA LEU A 30 12.96 4.97 -5.44
C LEU A 30 13.11 5.64 -4.07
N GLY A 31 13.53 4.88 -3.04
CA GLY A 31 13.67 5.34 -1.67
C GLY A 31 12.51 4.90 -0.77
N ASP A 32 12.50 5.45 0.44
CA ASP A 32 11.53 5.14 1.48
C ASP A 32 10.16 5.78 1.17
N ILE A 33 9.11 5.00 1.36
CA ILE A 33 7.72 5.41 1.19
C ILE A 33 6.89 5.00 2.40
N ALA A 34 5.82 5.76 2.66
CA ALA A 34 4.79 5.41 3.62
C ALA A 34 3.40 5.53 2.96
N LEU A 35 2.57 4.50 3.08
CA LEU A 35 1.24 4.45 2.47
C LEU A 35 0.18 4.21 3.54
N ALA A 36 -0.87 5.03 3.51
CA ALA A 36 -2.08 4.81 4.29
C ALA A 36 -3.31 4.75 3.37
N HIS A 37 -4.31 3.98 3.80
CA HIS A 37 -5.49 3.62 3.02
C HIS A 37 -6.73 3.61 3.90
N ASN A 38 -7.78 4.26 3.43
CA ASN A 38 -9.13 4.09 3.93
C ASN A 38 -10.04 3.55 2.81
N GLY A 39 -10.61 2.36 3.01
CA GLY A 39 -11.43 1.68 2.02
C GLY A 39 -11.30 0.17 2.10
N ASN A 40 -11.77 -0.51 1.06
CA ASN A 40 -11.67 -1.95 0.89
C ASN A 40 -11.46 -2.29 -0.59
N LEU A 41 -10.37 -3.00 -0.87
CA LEU A 41 -10.08 -3.56 -2.19
C LEU A 41 -10.77 -4.92 -2.31
N VAL A 42 -11.77 -4.99 -3.20
CA VAL A 42 -12.59 -6.18 -3.45
C VAL A 42 -11.75 -7.32 -4.02
N ASN A 43 -10.76 -7.01 -4.86
CA ASN A 43 -9.88 -8.00 -5.49
C ASN A 43 -8.58 -8.26 -4.70
N LYS A 44 -8.52 -7.93 -3.41
CA LYS A 44 -7.28 -8.03 -2.63
C LYS A 44 -6.66 -9.43 -2.63
N GLU A 45 -7.47 -10.48 -2.53
CA GLU A 45 -7.00 -11.86 -2.42
C GLU A 45 -6.43 -12.37 -3.75
N GLU A 46 -7.05 -11.94 -4.86
CA GLU A 46 -6.57 -12.24 -6.22
C GLU A 46 -5.19 -11.59 -6.44
N VAL A 47 -5.09 -10.28 -6.18
CA VAL A 47 -3.86 -9.51 -6.33
C VAL A 47 -2.76 -10.08 -5.43
N ARG A 48 -3.08 -10.36 -4.16
CA ARG A 48 -2.16 -10.96 -3.19
C ARG A 48 -1.65 -12.31 -3.67
N SER A 49 -2.55 -13.20 -4.09
CA SER A 49 -2.19 -14.54 -4.55
C SER A 49 -1.24 -14.49 -5.74
N ARG A 50 -1.51 -13.63 -6.72
CA ARG A 50 -0.63 -13.40 -7.88
C ARG A 50 0.76 -12.89 -7.46
N LEU A 51 0.80 -11.91 -6.57
CA LEU A 51 2.06 -11.37 -6.06
C LEU A 51 2.89 -12.42 -5.30
N ILE A 52 2.25 -13.26 -4.48
CA ILE A 52 2.91 -14.37 -3.76
C ILE A 52 3.44 -15.42 -4.74
N GLN A 53 2.66 -15.79 -5.76
CA GLN A 53 3.11 -16.72 -6.80
C GLN A 53 4.35 -16.20 -7.55
N ASP A 54 4.46 -14.89 -7.69
CA ASP A 54 5.61 -14.22 -8.28
C ASP A 54 6.76 -13.94 -7.28
N GLY A 55 6.67 -14.49 -6.06
CA GLY A 55 7.74 -14.47 -5.06
C GLY A 55 7.67 -13.33 -4.03
N ALA A 56 6.58 -12.56 -3.98
CA ALA A 56 6.40 -11.54 -2.95
C ALA A 56 6.15 -12.18 -1.57
N ILE A 57 6.77 -11.61 -0.53
CA ILE A 57 6.54 -11.99 0.87
C ILE A 57 5.73 -10.88 1.53
N PHE A 58 4.60 -11.26 2.14
CA PHE A 58 3.72 -10.35 2.88
C PHE A 58 3.86 -10.56 4.39
N GLN A 59 3.82 -9.47 5.14
CA GLN A 59 3.89 -9.45 6.60
C GLN A 59 2.51 -9.24 7.24
N THR A 60 1.54 -8.73 6.48
CA THR A 60 0.19 -8.40 6.93
C THR A 60 -0.86 -8.97 5.96
N ASN A 61 -2.14 -8.88 6.34
CA ASN A 61 -3.27 -9.21 5.47
C ASN A 61 -4.01 -7.94 4.99
N MET A 62 -3.36 -6.77 5.08
CA MET A 62 -3.95 -5.51 4.70
C MET A 62 -3.92 -5.28 3.19
N ASP A 63 -5.01 -4.74 2.66
CA ASP A 63 -5.14 -4.25 1.30
C ASP A 63 -3.99 -3.31 0.91
N THR A 64 -3.57 -2.48 1.87
CA THR A 64 -2.50 -1.49 1.69
C THR A 64 -1.17 -2.14 1.30
N GLU A 65 -0.86 -3.33 1.80
CA GLU A 65 0.40 -4.01 1.49
C GLU A 65 0.44 -4.49 0.04
N ASN A 66 -0.71 -4.89 -0.52
CA ASN A 66 -0.79 -5.23 -1.95
C ASN A 66 -0.33 -4.05 -2.82
N VAL A 67 -0.76 -2.84 -2.49
CA VAL A 67 -0.41 -1.62 -3.23
C VAL A 67 1.08 -1.30 -3.10
N VAL A 68 1.68 -1.49 -1.92
CA VAL A 68 3.14 -1.35 -1.73
C VAL A 68 3.90 -2.30 -2.66
N HIS A 69 3.50 -3.57 -2.75
CA HIS A 69 4.12 -4.53 -3.67
C HIS A 69 3.92 -4.18 -5.14
N LEU A 70 2.74 -3.70 -5.53
CA LEU A 70 2.47 -3.25 -6.89
C LEU A 70 3.35 -2.06 -7.29
N ILE A 71 3.51 -1.06 -6.40
CA ILE A 71 4.44 0.07 -6.59
C ILE A 71 5.88 -0.44 -6.75
N ALA A 72 6.31 -1.36 -5.91
CA ALA A 72 7.67 -1.91 -5.93
C ALA A 72 7.96 -2.68 -7.24
N ARG A 73 6.97 -3.39 -7.78
CA ARG A 73 7.11 -4.18 -9.02
C ARG A 73 7.05 -3.34 -10.29
N SER A 74 6.37 -2.20 -10.25
CA SER A 74 6.26 -1.30 -11.39
C SER A 74 7.63 -0.99 -11.98
N LYS A 75 7.69 -0.82 -13.30
CA LYS A 75 8.93 -0.44 -14.01
C LYS A 75 8.94 1.03 -14.44
N GLN A 76 7.92 1.80 -14.07
CA GLN A 76 7.85 3.23 -14.38
C GLN A 76 9.01 4.00 -13.71
N GLU A 77 9.38 5.14 -14.27
CA GLU A 77 10.54 5.90 -13.79
C GLU A 77 10.26 6.65 -12.48
N SER A 78 9.06 7.24 -12.34
CA SER A 78 8.71 8.09 -11.20
C SER A 78 7.80 7.38 -10.20
N LEU A 79 7.92 7.73 -8.91
CA LEU A 79 7.06 7.18 -7.85
C LEU A 79 5.57 7.47 -8.13
N LYS A 80 5.28 8.66 -8.66
CA LYS A 80 3.92 9.05 -9.05
C LYS A 80 3.35 8.10 -10.10
N ASP A 81 4.11 7.80 -11.15
CA ASP A 81 3.64 6.94 -12.24
C ASP A 81 3.52 5.48 -11.81
N ARG A 82 4.45 5.00 -10.96
CA ARG A 82 4.34 3.69 -10.31
C ARG A 82 3.08 3.59 -9.45
N PHE A 83 2.77 4.66 -8.71
CA PHE A 83 1.56 4.71 -7.90
C PHE A 83 0.31 4.71 -8.77
N ILE A 84 0.24 5.54 -9.81
CA ILE A 84 -0.86 5.53 -10.78
C ILE A 84 -1.03 4.15 -11.43
N GLU A 85 0.05 3.48 -11.81
CA GLU A 85 0.01 2.12 -12.38
C GLU A 85 -0.55 1.12 -11.36
N SER A 86 -0.12 1.18 -10.10
CA SER A 86 -0.64 0.31 -9.04
C SER A 86 -2.15 0.47 -8.81
N LEU A 87 -2.68 1.69 -8.95
CA LEU A 87 -4.11 1.97 -8.78
C LEU A 87 -4.98 1.35 -9.88
N LYS A 88 -4.43 1.07 -11.07
CA LYS A 88 -5.16 0.40 -12.17
C LYS A 88 -5.49 -1.06 -11.85
N GLU A 89 -4.73 -1.67 -10.94
CA GLU A 89 -4.95 -3.05 -10.47
C GLU A 89 -5.92 -3.11 -9.28
N CYS A 90 -6.33 -1.96 -8.73
CA CYS A 90 -7.19 -1.88 -7.55
C CYS A 90 -8.66 -1.82 -7.95
N ILE A 91 -9.46 -2.79 -7.48
CA ILE A 91 -10.92 -2.80 -7.67
C ILE A 91 -11.58 -2.64 -6.30
N GLY A 92 -12.44 -1.63 -6.16
CA GLY A 92 -13.17 -1.37 -4.91
C GLY A 92 -13.28 0.11 -4.59
N ALA A 93 -13.49 0.40 -3.31
CA ALA A 93 -13.50 1.76 -2.79
C ALA A 93 -12.20 2.01 -2.04
N TYR A 94 -11.50 3.09 -2.36
CA TYR A 94 -10.26 3.44 -1.70
C TYR A 94 -10.02 4.95 -1.67
N CYS A 95 -9.37 5.40 -0.62
CA CYS A 95 -8.71 6.68 -0.51
C CYS A 95 -7.31 6.42 0.05
N PHE A 96 -6.29 6.81 -0.70
CA PHE A 96 -4.89 6.60 -0.32
C PHE A 96 -4.21 7.94 -0.06
N VAL A 97 -3.22 7.92 0.83
CA VAL A 97 -2.21 8.96 0.93
C VAL A 97 -0.83 8.30 0.94
N LEU A 98 0.05 8.78 0.06
CA LEU A 98 1.41 8.26 -0.10
C LEU A 98 2.41 9.38 0.19
N ALA A 99 3.32 9.12 1.12
CA ALA A 99 4.41 10.03 1.44
C ALA A 99 5.76 9.43 1.01
N SER A 100 6.60 10.25 0.38
CA SER A 100 8.05 10.03 0.25
C SER A 100 8.80 11.02 1.14
N LYS A 101 10.14 11.02 1.05
CA LYS A 101 11.01 11.96 1.76
C LYS A 101 10.64 13.44 1.52
N ASP A 102 10.21 13.77 0.32
CA ASP A 102 10.07 15.14 -0.20
C ASP A 102 8.70 15.44 -0.83
N LYS A 103 7.82 14.45 -0.97
CA LYS A 103 6.53 14.59 -1.66
C LYS A 103 5.40 13.90 -0.92
N LEU A 104 4.21 14.47 -1.07
CA LEU A 104 2.94 13.92 -0.60
C LEU A 104 2.01 13.79 -1.80
N TYR A 105 1.36 12.63 -1.93
CA TYR A 105 0.42 12.28 -2.98
C TYR A 105 -0.92 11.83 -2.39
#